data_AF-A0A9W3STB0-F1
#
_entry.id   AF-A0A9W3STB0-F1
#
_cell.length_a   1.000
_cell.length_b   1.000
_cell.length_c   1.000
_cell.angle_alpha   90.00
_cell.angle_beta   90.00
_cell.angle_gamma   90.00
#
_symmetry.space_group_name_H-M   'P 1'
#
loop_
_entity.id
_entity.type
_entity.pdbx_description
1 polymer ?
#
loop_
_entity_poly.entity_id
_entity_poly.type
_entity_poly.pdbx_seq_one_letter_code
_entity_poly.pdbx_strand_id
1 'polypeptide(L)' 'MYIKLDIPTEFEIKSLTDLSNFKNLMENLKMKINKSQLARELNVDRRTINKYMNGFIPKGTKK' A
#
# COMPACT_ATOMS: atom_id res chain seq x y z
N MET A 1 26.58 -11.83 -12.97
CA MET A 1 25.81 -12.15 -11.76
C MET A 1 24.36 -12.33 -12.17
N TYR A 2 23.82 -13.54 -12.05
CA TYR A 2 22.43 -13.85 -12.38
C TYR A 2 21.66 -13.97 -11.07
N ILE A 3 20.67 -13.09 -10.87
CA ILE A 3 19.79 -13.12 -9.70
C ILE A 3 18.39 -13.45 -10.23
N LYS A 4 17.86 -14.59 -9.82
CA LYS A 4 16.50 -15.01 -10.10
C LYS A 4 15.67 -14.74 -8.86
N LEU A 5 14.85 -13.70 -8.90
CA LEU A 5 13.90 -13.41 -7.84
C LEU A 5 12.57 -14.09 -8.22
N ASP A 6 12.16 -15.08 -7.44
CA ASP A 6 10.83 -15.69 -7.54
C ASP A 6 9.84 -14.79 -6.77
N ILE A 7 9.60 -13.60 -7.33
CA ILE A 7 8.68 -12.63 -6.73
C ILE A 7 7.29 -12.97 -7.27
N PRO A 8 6.28 -13.12 -6.41
CA PRO A 8 4.90 -13.13 -6.88
C PRO A 8 4.68 -11.86 -7.70
N THR A 9 4.38 -12.02 -8.99
CA THR A 9 4.14 -10.93 -9.95
C THR A 9 2.90 -10.11 -9.60
N GLU A 10 2.07 -10.62 -8.69
CA GLU A 10 0.79 -10.04 -8.31
C GLU A 10 0.82 -9.68 -6.83
N PHE A 11 0.55 -8.40 -6.55
CA PHE A 11 0.38 -7.88 -5.19
C PHE A 11 -1.04 -7.35 -5.07
N GLU A 12 -1.87 -8.06 -4.31
CA GLU A 12 -3.27 -7.72 -4.10
C GLU A 12 -3.43 -6.85 -2.84
N ILE A 13 -4.08 -5.69 -2.98
CA ILE A 13 -4.43 -4.82 -1.86
C ILE A 13 -5.88 -5.11 -1.46
N LYS A 14 -6.07 -5.90 -0.40
CA LYS A 14 -7.42 -6.23 0.12
C LYS A 14 -7.92 -5.21 1.13
N SER A 15 -7.00 -4.53 1.81
CA SER A 15 -7.31 -3.65 2.93
C SER A 15 -6.41 -2.42 2.97
N LEU A 16 -6.86 -1.39 3.69
CA LEU A 16 -6.06 -0.18 3.91
C LEU A 16 -4.79 -0.47 4.72
N THR A 17 -4.77 -1.52 5.54
CA THR A 17 -3.60 -1.93 6.32
C THR A 17 -2.46 -2.46 5.44
N ASP A 18 -2.79 -2.98 4.24
CA ASP A 18 -1.78 -3.50 3.30
C ASP A 18 -1.01 -2.39 2.59
N LEU A 19 -1.50 -1.14 2.65
CA LEU A 19 -0.87 0.01 2.01
C LEU A 19 0.53 0.30 2.56
N SER A 20 0.82 -0.04 3.82
CA SER A 20 2.16 0.12 4.40
C SER A 20 3.18 -0.81 3.73
N ASN A 21 2.81 -2.08 3.53
CA ASN A 21 3.64 -3.07 2.84
C ASN A 21 3.80 -2.72 1.36
N PHE A 22 2.72 -2.24 0.72
CA PHE A 22 2.76 -1.76 -0.65
C PHE A 22 3.74 -0.59 -0.83
N LYS A 23 3.78 0.34 0.11
CA LYS A 23 4.74 1.45 0.10
C LYS A 23 6.18 0.93 0.10
N ASN A 24 6.50 0.03 1.01
CA ASN A 24 7.84 -0.56 1.13
C ASN A 24 8.25 -1.28 -0.15
N LEU A 25 7.34 -2.04 -0.76
CA LEU A 25 7.58 -2.71 -2.04
C LEU A 25 7.89 -1.70 -3.15
N MET A 26 7.06 -0.68 -3.31
CA MET A 26 7.22 0.34 -4.35
C MET A 26 8.50 1.16 -4.16
N GLU A 27 8.89 1.47 -2.92
CA GLU A 27 10.14 2.16 -2.61
C GLU A 27 11.38 1.30 -2.96
N ASN A 28 11.35 0.01 -2.64
CA ASN A 28 12.41 -0.93 -3.02
C ASN A 28 12.54 -1.10 -4.54
N LEU A 29 11.41 -1.07 -5.25
CA LEU A 29 11.36 -1.09 -6.72
C LEU A 29 11.66 0.28 -7.36
N LYS A 30 11.87 1.33 -6.55
CA LYS A 30 12.04 2.74 -6.98
C LYS A 30 10.89 3.25 -7.87
N MET A 31 9.67 2.74 -7.66
CA MET A 31 8.48 3.10 -8.41
C MET A 31 7.68 4.19 -7.70
N LYS A 32 7.02 5.05 -8.49
CA LYS A 32 6.18 6.13 -7.97
C LYS A 32 4.75 5.62 -7.73
N ILE A 33 4.24 5.84 -6.53
CA ILE A 33 2.87 5.45 -6.15
C ILE A 33 1.85 6.48 -6.65
N ASN A 34 0.86 6.03 -7.42
CA ASN A 34 -0.30 6.84 -7.81
C ASN A 34 -1.39 6.81 -6.72
N LYS A 35 -1.30 7.74 -5.78
CA LYS A 35 -2.23 7.84 -4.65
C LYS A 35 -3.67 8.19 -5.04
N SER A 36 -3.85 8.93 -6.13
CA SER A 36 -5.19 9.33 -6.59
C SER A 36 -5.94 8.14 -7.21
N GLN A 37 -5.22 7.26 -7.91
CA GLN A 37 -5.80 6.03 -8.44
C GLN A 37 -6.18 5.08 -7.31
N LEU A 38 -5.28 4.84 -6.35
CA LEU A 38 -5.57 4.01 -5.17
C LEU A 38 -6.78 4.51 -4.38
N ALA A 39 -6.92 5.83 -4.22
CA ALA A 39 -8.06 6.44 -3.54
C ALA A 39 -9.40 6.12 -4.24
N ARG A 40 -9.41 6.10 -5.58
CA ARG A 40 -10.60 5.76 -6.39
C ARG A 40 -10.93 4.27 -6.29
N GLU A 41 -9.92 3.40 -6.41
CA GLU A 41 -10.09 1.94 -6.35
C GLU A 41 -10.56 1.46 -4.97
N LEU A 42 -10.02 2.06 -3.90
CA LEU A 42 -10.39 1.72 -2.52
C LEU A 42 -11.57 2.53 -2.00
N ASN A 43 -12.15 3.41 -2.82
CA ASN A 43 -13.27 4.30 -2.47
C ASN A 43 -13.05 5.07 -1.16
N VAL A 44 -11.85 5.63 -0.98
CA VAL A 44 -11.48 6.42 0.21
C VAL A 44 -10.81 7.73 -0.17
N ASP A 45 -10.81 8.68 0.77
CA ASP A 45 -10.08 9.93 0.58
C ASP A 45 -8.56 9.69 0.43
N ARG A 46 -7.91 10.50 -0.41
CA ARG A 46 -6.45 10.44 -0.62
C ARG A 46 -5.65 10.65 0.67
N ARG A 47 -6.17 11.42 1.64
CA ARG A 47 -5.57 11.60 2.96
C ARG A 47 -5.58 10.30 3.75
N THR A 48 -6.63 9.49 3.62
CA THR A 48 -6.70 8.15 4.20
C THR A 48 -5.62 7.25 3.62
N ILE A 49 -5.45 7.24 2.29
CA ILE A 49 -4.35 6.49 1.65
C ILE A 49 -2.99 6.92 2.22
N ASN A 50 -2.72 8.23 2.28
CA ASN A 50 -1.48 8.76 2.86
C ASN A 50 -1.27 8.34 4.32
N LYS A 51 -2.34 8.38 5.13
CA LYS A 51 -2.32 8.04 6.55
C LYS A 51 -1.91 6.58 6.76
N TYR A 52 -2.54 5.65 6.02
CA TYR A 52 -2.27 4.22 6.13
C TYR A 52 -0.91 3.82 5.52
N MET A 53 -0.50 4.45 4.42
CA MET A 53 0.86 4.31 3.85
C MET A 53 1.97 4.68 4.85
N ASN A 54 1.68 5.59 5.79
CA ASN A 54 2.61 6.01 6.83
C ASN A 54 2.49 5.18 8.13
N GLY A 55 1.89 4.00 8.08
CA GLY A 55 1.86 3.06 9.21
C GLY A 55 0.77 3.34 10.24
N PHE A 56 -0.31 4.04 9.87
CA PHE A 56 -1.44 4.21 10.78
C PHE A 56 -2.12 2.86 11.07
N ILE A 57 -2.28 2.58 12.37
CA ILE A 57 -3.05 1.44 12.86
C ILE A 57 -4.36 1.98 13.44
N PRO A 58 -5.53 1.57 12.91
CA PRO A 58 -6.80 1.98 13.48
C PRO A 58 -6.92 1.44 14.90
N LYS A 59 -7.04 2.34 15.88
CA LYS A 59 -7.43 1.95 17.24
C LYS A 59 -8.92 1.62 17.19
N GLY A 60 -9.28 0.38 17.52
CA GLY A 60 -10.67 -0.06 17.51
C GLY A 60 -11.56 0.93 18.24
N THR A 61 -12.69 1.29 17.62
CA THR A 61 -13.71 2.10 18.28
C THR A 61 -14.17 1.32 19.51
N LYS A 62 -14.04 1.92 20.71
CA LYS A 62 -14.68 1.37 21.91
C LYS A 62 -16.18 1.26 21.61
N LYS A 63 -16.74 0.06 21.72
CA LYS A 63 -18.18 -0.17 21.66
C LYS A 63 -18.86 0.46 22.87
#